data_AF-A0AAP2E3X8-F1
#
_entry.id   AF-A0AAP2E3X8-F1
#
_cell.length_a   1.000
_cell.length_b   1.000
_cell.length_c   1.000
_cell.angle_alpha   90.00
_cell.angle_beta   90.00
_cell.angle_gamma   90.00
#
_symmetry.space_group_name_H-M   'P 1'
#
loop_
_entity.id
_entity.type
_entity.pdbx_description
1 polymer ?
#
loop_
_entity_poly.entity_id
_entity_poly.type
_entity_poly.pdbx_seq_one_letter_code
_entity_poly.pdbx_strand_id
1 'polypeptide(L)'
;DHSAGTLNNQRRLFYSSNFPQGYAREVVLEGEAYFDIAHDAAHPFVIHTQGVTVQVLGTAFNVEAFTGQPAVVVTVTRGRVRVS
;
A
#
# COMPACT_ATOMS: atom_id res chain seq x y z
N ASP A 1 4.10 -11.38 9.24
CA ASP A 1 5.27 -10.80 8.55
C ASP A 1 5.82 -9.52 9.23
N HIS A 2 5.38 -9.14 10.44
CA HIS A 2 5.82 -7.92 11.15
C HIS A 2 5.63 -6.60 10.37
N SER A 3 4.86 -6.60 9.28
CA SER A 3 4.53 -5.38 8.53
C SER A 3 3.73 -4.42 9.41
N ALA A 4 4.14 -3.16 9.45
CA ALA A 4 3.51 -2.12 10.27
C ALA A 4 3.07 -0.94 9.38
N GLY A 5 1.85 -0.46 9.57
CA GLY A 5 1.29 0.71 8.90
C GLY A 5 0.81 1.73 9.93
N THR A 6 1.11 3.01 9.73
CA THR A 6 0.66 4.11 10.60
C THR A 6 -0.24 5.04 9.78
N LEU A 7 -1.42 5.33 10.33
CA LEU A 7 -2.39 6.25 9.73
C LEU A 7 -2.13 7.67 10.23
N ASN A 8 -1.94 8.62 9.32
CA ASN A 8 -1.98 10.04 9.65
C ASN A 8 -3.26 10.65 9.08
N ASN A 9 -4.09 11.17 9.99
CA ASN A 9 -5.22 12.08 9.77
C ASN A 9 -6.19 11.75 8.60
N GLN A 10 -7.27 11.06 8.95
CA GLN A 10 -8.49 10.85 8.13
C GLN A 10 -8.35 10.00 6.85
N ARG A 11 -8.57 8.69 6.98
CA ARG A 11 -9.69 7.89 6.40
C ARG A 11 -9.28 6.43 6.16
N ARG A 12 -10.27 5.60 5.85
CA ARG A 12 -10.39 4.16 6.12
C ARG A 12 -9.28 3.33 5.45
N LEU A 13 -8.52 2.60 6.25
CA LEU A 13 -7.66 1.50 5.79
C LEU A 13 -8.40 0.17 6.04
N PHE A 14 -8.74 -0.55 4.97
CA PHE A 14 -9.20 -1.93 5.08
C PHE A 14 -7.98 -2.85 5.00
N TYR A 15 -7.45 -3.23 6.16
CA TYR A 15 -6.31 -4.15 6.29
C TYR A 15 -6.82 -5.54 6.65
N SER A 16 -6.68 -6.51 5.75
CA SER A 16 -6.88 -7.92 6.08
C SER A 16 -5.55 -8.49 6.57
N SER A 17 -5.41 -8.71 7.89
CA SER A 17 -4.15 -9.21 8.47
C SER A 17 -3.93 -10.72 8.29
N ASN A 18 -4.90 -11.43 7.70
CA ASN A 18 -4.93 -12.88 7.61
C ASN A 18 -5.05 -13.33 6.16
N PHE A 19 -4.00 -13.10 5.36
CA PHE A 19 -3.91 -13.75 4.06
C PHE A 19 -3.51 -15.22 4.27
N PRO A 20 -4.34 -16.20 3.85
CA PRO A 20 -3.92 -17.59 3.83
C PRO A 20 -2.68 -17.74 2.95
N GLN A 21 -1.83 -18.72 3.26
CA GLN A 21 -0.62 -18.99 2.48
C GLN A 21 -0.96 -19.13 0.99
N GLY A 22 -0.32 -18.31 0.13
CA GLY A 22 -0.57 -18.29 -1.32
C GLY A 22 -1.58 -17.25 -1.83
N TYR A 23 -2.21 -16.45 -0.96
CA TYR A 23 -3.07 -15.33 -1.39
C TYR A 23 -2.29 -14.01 -1.47
N ALA A 24 -2.68 -13.16 -2.43
CA ALA A 24 -2.08 -11.85 -2.63
C ALA A 24 -2.34 -10.93 -1.42
N ARG A 25 -1.31 -10.17 -1.03
CA ARG A 25 -1.38 -9.19 0.08
C ARG A 25 -2.00 -7.91 -0.45
N GLU A 26 -3.33 -7.81 -0.44
CA GLU A 26 -4.07 -6.71 -1.07
C GLU A 26 -4.79 -5.79 -0.06
N VAL A 27 -4.73 -4.48 -0.29
CA VAL A 27 -5.46 -3.49 0.50
C VAL A 27 -6.15 -2.47 -0.40
N VAL A 28 -7.28 -1.93 0.04
CA VAL A 28 -7.95 -0.79 -0.59
C VAL A 28 -7.69 0.45 0.27
N LEU A 29 -7.23 1.53 -0.36
CA LEU A 29 -6.92 2.79 0.31
C LEU A 29 -7.76 3.94 -0.24
N GLU A 30 -8.43 4.65 0.68
CA GLU A 30 -9.00 5.98 0.45
C GLU A 30 -8.50 6.90 1.58
N GLY A 31 -7.65 7.87 1.23
CA GLY A 31 -6.96 8.75 2.18
C GLY A 31 -5.45 8.63 2.07
N GLU A 32 -4.75 8.82 3.19
CA GLU A 32 -3.30 8.75 3.29
C GLU A 32 -2.86 7.60 4.21
N ALA A 33 -1.84 6.84 3.79
CA ALA A 33 -1.25 5.79 4.61
C ALA A 33 0.25 5.59 4.33
N TYR A 34 1.00 5.35 5.40
CA TYR A 34 2.38 4.90 5.34
C TYR A 34 2.46 3.37 5.42
N PHE A 35 3.26 2.78 4.54
CA PHE A 35 3.51 1.35 4.44
C PHE A 35 5.00 1.05 4.63
N ASP A 36 5.36 0.15 5.54
CA ASP A 36 6.69 -0.49 5.59
C ASP A 36 6.52 -2.00 5.35
N ILE A 37 6.72 -2.39 4.09
CA ILE A 37 6.45 -3.76 3.63
C ILE A 37 7.75 -4.55 3.61
N ALA A 38 7.78 -5.65 4.35
CA ALA A 38 8.89 -6.60 4.32
C ALA A 38 9.08 -7.19 2.92
N HIS A 39 10.34 -7.40 2.53
CA HIS A 39 10.65 -7.92 1.21
C HIS A 39 10.18 -9.35 1.03
N ASP A 40 9.33 -9.57 0.03
CA ASP A 40 8.85 -10.87 -0.41
C ASP A 40 8.47 -10.78 -1.89
N ALA A 41 9.36 -11.29 -2.75
CA ALA A 41 9.16 -11.31 -4.20
C ALA A 41 8.16 -12.37 -4.66
N ALA A 42 7.92 -13.41 -3.84
CA ALA A 42 6.96 -14.48 -4.17
C ALA A 42 5.52 -14.04 -3.92
N HIS A 43 5.31 -13.10 -3.00
CA HIS A 43 3.98 -12.60 -2.65
C HIS A 43 3.94 -11.06 -2.72
N PRO A 44 3.76 -10.44 -3.90
CA PRO A 44 3.66 -8.99 -4.01
C PRO A 44 2.58 -8.39 -3.10
N PHE A 45 2.84 -7.16 -2.65
CA PHE A 45 1.85 -6.34 -1.94
C PHE A 45 1.20 -5.37 -2.91
N VAL A 46 -0.13 -5.34 -2.93
CA VAL A 46 -0.93 -4.57 -3.90
C VAL A 46 -1.84 -3.61 -3.16
N ILE A 47 -1.81 -2.35 -3.53
CA ILE A 47 -2.69 -1.31 -3.02
C ILE A 47 -3.59 -0.85 -4.16
N HIS A 48 -4.89 -0.97 -3.95
CA HIS A 48 -5.91 -0.45 -4.85
C HIS A 48 -6.39 0.90 -4.33
N THR A 49 -6.34 1.92 -5.19
CA THR A 49 -6.91 3.25 -4.93
C THR A 49 -7.96 3.57 -5.99
N GLN A 50 -8.55 4.77 -5.95
CA GLN A 50 -9.43 5.25 -7.02
C GLN A 50 -8.65 5.53 -8.30
N GLY A 51 -8.40 4.48 -9.08
CA GLY A 51 -7.85 4.56 -10.44
C GLY A 51 -6.36 4.22 -10.59
N VAL A 52 -5.66 3.86 -9.51
CA VAL A 52 -4.26 3.41 -9.57
C VAL A 52 -4.07 2.13 -8.76
N THR A 53 -3.29 1.20 -9.31
CA THR A 53 -2.81 0.02 -8.59
C THR A 53 -1.32 0.19 -8.31
N VAL A 54 -0.95 0.22 -7.02
CA VAL A 54 0.45 0.27 -6.60
C VAL A 54 0.90 -1.12 -6.21
N GLN A 55 1.98 -1.63 -6.82
CA GLN A 55 2.53 -2.93 -6.50
C GLN A 55 3.97 -2.83 -6.03
N VAL A 56 4.27 -3.46 -4.89
CA VAL A 56 5.60 -3.47 -4.28
C VAL A 56 6.00 -4.87 -3.86
N LEU A 57 7.31 -5.12 -3.88
CA LEU A 57 7.90 -6.39 -3.41
C LEU A 57 8.60 -6.25 -2.06
N GLY A 58 8.74 -5.04 -1.52
CA GLY A 58 9.52 -4.75 -0.32
C GLY A 58 10.01 -3.31 -0.33
N THR A 59 9.24 -2.43 0.29
CA THR A 59 9.39 -0.97 0.15
C THR A 59 8.78 -0.29 1.36
N ALA A 60 9.43 0.78 1.82
CA ALA A 60 8.85 1.76 2.71
C ALA A 60 8.41 3.00 1.89
N PHE A 61 7.15 3.39 2.00
CA PHE A 61 6.56 4.46 1.19
C PHE A 61 5.26 5.01 1.80
N ASN A 62 4.91 6.24 1.44
CA ASN A 62 3.64 6.88 1.72
C ASN A 62 2.76 6.88 0.45
N VAL A 63 1.45 6.68 0.62
CA VAL A 63 0.47 6.85 -0.46
C VAL A 63 -0.60 7.84 -0.02
N GLU A 64 -0.85 8.85 -0.86
CA GLU A 64 -1.95 9.80 -0.72
C GLU A 64 -2.92 9.60 -1.90
N ALA A 65 -4.14 9.21 -1.58
CA ALA A 65 -5.19 8.88 -2.54
C ALA A 65 -6.56 9.35 -2.04
N PHE A 66 -6.76 10.67 -2.06
CA PHE A 66 -8.01 11.29 -1.61
C PHE A 66 -9.04 11.40 -2.74
N THR A 67 -10.27 10.99 -2.47
CA THR A 67 -11.41 11.20 -3.39
C THR A 67 -11.54 12.67 -3.77
N GLY A 68 -11.58 12.95 -5.08
CA GLY A 68 -11.69 14.31 -5.63
C GLY A 68 -10.35 15.02 -5.84
N GLN A 69 -9.22 14.45 -5.42
CA GLN A 69 -7.91 14.91 -5.85
C GLN A 69 -7.57 14.30 -7.23
N PRO A 70 -6.92 15.06 -8.12
CA PRO A 70 -6.66 14.62 -9.49
C PRO A 70 -5.52 13.60 -9.60
N ALA A 71 -4.74 13.41 -8.54
CA ALA A 71 -3.54 12.57 -8.57
C ALA A 71 -3.45 11.69 -7.33
N VAL A 72 -2.92 10.48 -7.53
CA VAL A 72 -2.39 9.63 -6.47
C VAL A 72 -0.91 9.94 -6.32
N VAL A 73 -0.47 10.28 -5.11
CA VAL A 73 0.93 10.58 -4.82
C VAL A 73 1.56 9.41 -4.10
N VAL A 74 2.72 8.95 -4.58
CA VAL A 74 3.51 7.89 -3.96
C VAL A 74 4.90 8.41 -3.65
N THR A 75 5.25 8.44 -2.37
CA THR A 75 6.55 8.91 -1.88
C THR A 75 7.34 7.74 -1.32
N VAL A 76 8.45 7.39 -1.96
CA VAL A 76 9.29 6.24 -1.54
C VAL A 76 10.37 6.70 -0.58
N THR A 77 10.39 6.16 0.64
CA THR A 77 11.44 6.41 1.63
C THR A 77 12.58 5.39 1.52
N ARG A 78 12.28 4.13 1.16
CA ARG A 78 13.29 3.07 0.95
C ARG A 78 12.76 1.98 0.03
N GLY A 79 13.57 1.48 -0.90
CA GLY A 79 13.23 0.34 -1.76
C GLY A 79 12.88 0.75 -3.19
N ARG A 80 12.02 -0.03 -3.87
CA ARG A 80 11.58 0.24 -5.25
C ARG A 80 10.08 0.01 -5.39
N VAL A 81 9.39 0.92 -6.07
CA VAL A 81 7.95 0.80 -6.35
C VAL A 81 7.73 0.59 -7.83
N ARG A 82 6.78 -0.28 -8.18
CA ARG A 82 6.22 -0.36 -9.53
C ARG A 82 4.83 0.27 -9.51
N VAL A 83 4.60 1.22 -10.40
CA VAL A 83 3.30 1.86 -10.64
C VAL A 83 2.85 1.48 -12.06
N SER A 84 1.59 1.07 -12.23
CA SER A 84 1.01 0.69 -13.52
C SER A 84 -0.46 1.04 -13.60
#